data_AF-A0A951ZNQ4-F1
#
_entry.id   AF-A0A951ZNQ4-F1
#
_cell.length_a   1.000
_cell.length_b   1.000
_cell.length_c   1.000
_cell.angle_alpha   90.00
_cell.angle_beta   90.00
_cell.angle_gamma   90.00
#
_symmetry.space_group_name_H-M   'P 1'
#
loop_
_entity.id
_entity.type
_entity.pdbx_description
1 polymer ?
#
loop_
_entity_poly.entity_id
_entity_poly.type
_entity_poly.pdbx_seq_one_letter_code
_entity_poly.pdbx_strand_id
1 'polypeptide(L)'
;MLSLTVCWGLIVLLCIATQIGYLIYWQLPPISRHSQTKEQPSVSIVICTHNHLAALQKGLHTFLTQTYNTFEVIVVDDGSSDNTRNILASYGTRIRYIYQENKGPAAARNTG
;
A
#
# COMPACT_ATOMS: atom_id res chain seq x y z
N MET A 1 -60.73 -18.33 19.92
CA MET A 1 -59.56 -19.26 19.91
C MET A 1 -58.58 -19.02 18.74
N LEU A 2 -58.87 -18.15 17.75
CA LEU A 2 -57.93 -17.84 16.66
C LEU A 2 -56.77 -16.87 17.02
N SER A 3 -56.78 -16.21 18.19
CA SER A 3 -55.79 -15.16 18.51
C SER A 3 -54.39 -15.71 18.82
N LEU A 4 -54.31 -16.87 19.50
CA LEU A 4 -53.04 -17.45 19.91
C LEU A 4 -52.28 -18.08 18.74
N THR A 5 -52.97 -18.77 17.82
CA THR A 5 -52.33 -19.40 16.65
C THR A 5 -51.76 -18.36 15.68
N VAL A 6 -52.44 -17.23 15.50
CA VAL A 6 -51.96 -16.10 14.69
C VAL A 6 -50.74 -15.44 15.34
N CYS A 7 -50.74 -15.27 16.67
CA CYS A 7 -49.62 -14.69 17.41
C CYS A 7 -48.35 -15.55 17.30
N TRP A 8 -48.47 -16.87 17.50
CA TRP A 8 -47.35 -17.80 17.35
C TRP A 8 -46.81 -17.83 15.91
N GLY A 9 -47.68 -17.75 14.90
CA GLY A 9 -47.26 -17.68 13.49
C GLY A 9 -46.39 -16.45 13.18
N LEU A 10 -46.76 -15.28 13.71
CA LEU A 10 -45.99 -14.03 13.51
C LEU A 10 -44.62 -14.09 14.19
N ILE A 11 -44.53 -14.67 15.39
CA ILE A 11 -43.25 -14.83 16.11
C ILE A 11 -42.31 -15.74 15.33
N VAL A 12 -42.81 -16.87 14.82
CA VAL A 12 -42.02 -17.81 14.02
C VAL A 12 -41.53 -17.14 12.72
N LEU A 13 -42.37 -16.36 12.05
CA LEU A 13 -41.98 -15.62 10.84
C LEU A 13 -40.89 -14.58 11.13
N LEU A 14 -40.97 -13.86 12.24
CA LEU A 14 -39.92 -12.91 12.66
C LEU A 14 -38.60 -13.61 12.99
N CYS A 15 -38.65 -14.77 13.66
CA CYS A 15 -37.46 -15.59 13.93
C CYS A 15 -36.81 -16.11 12.64
N ILE A 16 -37.61 -16.54 11.66
CA ILE A 16 -37.09 -17.01 10.38
C ILE A 16 -36.48 -15.84 9.59
N ALA A 17 -37.17 -14.70 9.53
CA ALA A 17 -36.67 -13.51 8.84
C ALA A 17 -35.33 -13.01 9.42
N THR A 18 -35.19 -13.03 10.75
CA THR A 18 -33.94 -12.65 11.42
C THR A 18 -32.82 -13.66 11.19
N GLN A 19 -33.10 -14.97 11.22
CA GLN A 19 -32.11 -16.01 10.88
C GLN A 19 -31.64 -15.92 9.43
N ILE A 20 -32.57 -15.69 8.48
CA ILE A 20 -32.24 -15.47 7.07
C ILE A 20 -31.39 -14.22 6.91
N GLY A 21 -31.76 -13.11 7.56
CA GLY A 21 -30.98 -11.87 7.55
C GLY A 21 -29.55 -12.07 8.09
N TYR A 22 -29.40 -12.82 9.18
CA TYR A 22 -28.09 -13.18 9.73
C TYR A 22 -27.27 -14.03 8.76
N LEU A 23 -27.88 -15.04 8.14
CA LEU A 23 -27.19 -15.89 7.16
C LEU A 23 -26.78 -15.11 5.90
N ILE A 24 -27.62 -14.19 5.41
CA ILE A 24 -27.28 -13.31 4.29
C ILE A 24 -26.17 -12.35 4.69
N TYR A 25 -26.25 -11.74 5.87
CA TYR A 25 -25.20 -10.87 6.40
C TYR A 25 -23.85 -11.59 6.48
N TRP A 26 -23.85 -12.87 6.89
CA TRP A 26 -22.65 -13.70 6.91
C TRP A 26 -22.17 -14.19 5.54
N GLN A 27 -23.03 -14.19 4.52
CA GLN A 27 -22.66 -14.52 3.13
C GLN A 27 -22.22 -13.31 2.32
N LEU A 28 -22.58 -12.09 2.75
CA LEU A 28 -22.04 -10.89 2.14
C LEU A 28 -20.55 -10.84 2.45
N PRO A 29 -19.66 -10.84 1.43
CA PRO A 29 -18.26 -10.65 1.67
C PRO A 29 -18.08 -9.31 2.40
N PRO A 30 -17.14 -9.20 3.35
CA PRO A 30 -16.80 -7.90 3.91
C PRO A 30 -16.55 -6.94 2.75
N ILE A 31 -17.10 -5.71 2.84
CA ILE A 31 -16.89 -4.67 1.82
C ILE A 31 -15.38 -4.56 1.60
N SER A 32 -14.92 -5.20 0.53
CA SER A 32 -13.52 -5.41 0.28
C SER A 32 -13.03 -4.09 -0.27
N ARG A 33 -12.50 -3.23 0.59
CA ARG A 33 -11.79 -2.03 0.13
C ARG A 33 -10.53 -2.52 -0.58
N HIS A 34 -10.64 -2.61 -1.91
CA HIS A 34 -9.63 -3.00 -2.88
C HIS A 34 -9.14 -4.45 -2.84
N SER A 35 -9.75 -5.28 -3.69
CA SER A 35 -9.06 -6.40 -4.31
C SER A 35 -7.94 -5.84 -5.21
N GLN A 36 -6.70 -5.79 -4.72
CA GLN A 36 -5.54 -5.41 -5.53
C GLN A 36 -5.15 -6.60 -6.44
N THR A 37 -5.61 -6.58 -7.68
CA THR A 37 -5.04 -7.41 -8.75
C THR A 37 -3.81 -6.69 -9.31
N LYS A 38 -2.67 -7.40 -9.30
CA LYS A 38 -1.27 -6.93 -9.36
C LYS A 38 -0.80 -6.46 -7.97
N GLU A 39 0.17 -7.17 -7.39
CA GLU A 39 0.76 -6.86 -6.08
C GLU A 39 1.32 -5.44 -6.06
N GLN A 40 0.48 -4.46 -5.72
CA GLN A 40 0.94 -3.10 -5.50
C GLN A 40 1.74 -3.10 -4.21
N PRO A 41 2.90 -2.43 -4.18
CA PRO A 41 3.63 -2.24 -2.94
C PRO A 41 2.69 -1.56 -1.95
N SER A 42 2.61 -2.08 -0.73
CA SER A 42 1.80 -1.49 0.33
C SER A 42 2.41 -0.19 0.86
N VAL A 43 3.71 0.01 0.60
CA VAL A 43 4.49 1.17 1.05
C VAL A 43 5.44 1.61 -0.07
N SER A 44 5.49 2.91 -0.36
CA SER A 44 6.48 3.51 -1.26
C SER A 44 7.45 4.37 -0.46
N ILE A 45 8.75 4.09 -0.57
CA ILE A 45 9.82 4.81 0.12
C ILE A 45 10.48 5.75 -0.88
N VAL A 46 10.23 7.06 -0.72
CA VAL A 46 10.80 8.10 -1.58
C VAL A 46 12.05 8.70 -0.91
N ILE A 47 13.20 8.60 -1.56
CA ILE A 47 14.48 9.12 -1.10
C ILE A 47 14.94 10.22 -2.06
N CYS A 48 14.99 11.45 -1.58
CA CYS A 48 15.54 12.58 -2.34
C CYS A 48 17.04 12.75 -2.01
N THR A 49 17.89 12.85 -3.04
CA THR A 49 19.34 12.98 -2.87
C THR A 49 19.92 14.05 -3.80
N HIS A 50 20.96 14.74 -3.32
CA HIS A 50 21.79 15.65 -4.12
C HIS A 50 23.20 15.68 -3.52
N ASN A 51 24.19 15.12 -4.20
CA ASN A 51 25.59 15.07 -3.74
C ASN A 51 25.81 14.42 -2.35
N HIS A 52 25.02 13.39 -2.03
CA HIS A 52 25.03 12.71 -0.72
C HIS A 52 25.21 11.19 -0.84
N LEU A 53 26.00 10.72 -1.81
CA LEU A 53 26.18 9.28 -2.10
C LEU A 53 26.46 8.41 -0.87
N ALA A 54 27.36 8.83 0.02
CA ALA A 54 27.75 8.02 1.19
C ALA A 54 26.57 7.76 2.14
N ALA A 55 25.75 8.79 2.40
CA ALA A 55 24.56 8.66 3.24
C ALA A 55 23.48 7.82 2.54
N LEU A 56 23.32 8.02 1.23
CA LEU A 56 22.38 7.25 0.41
C LEU A 56 22.70 5.74 0.47
N GLN A 57 23.96 5.35 0.29
CA GLN A 57 24.36 3.93 0.36
C GLN A 57 24.04 3.31 1.72
N LYS A 58 24.31 4.03 2.81
CA LYS A 58 23.99 3.55 4.17
C LYS A 58 22.47 3.39 4.37
N GLY A 59 21.68 4.33 3.86
CA GLY A 59 20.21 4.26 3.90
C GLY A 59 19.67 3.10 3.09
N LEU A 60 20.12 2.96 1.84
CA LEU A 60 19.70 1.87 0.94
C LEU A 60 20.02 0.49 1.50
N HIS A 61 21.18 0.31 2.13
CA HIS A 61 21.50 -0.95 2.79
C HIS A 61 20.42 -1.32 3.82
N THR A 62 20.03 -0.36 4.68
CA THR A 62 19.00 -0.57 5.70
C THR A 62 17.66 -1.00 5.10
N PHE A 63 17.22 -0.35 4.00
CA PHE A 63 15.95 -0.68 3.36
C PHE A 63 15.99 -2.03 2.65
N LEU A 64 17.08 -2.35 1.97
CA LEU A 64 17.24 -3.59 1.21
C LEU A 64 17.43 -4.83 2.10
N THR A 65 17.75 -4.66 3.38
CA THR A 65 17.90 -5.76 4.35
C THR A 65 16.67 -5.97 5.25
N GLN A 66 15.57 -5.25 5.02
CA GLN A 66 14.35 -5.43 5.81
C GLN A 66 13.70 -6.79 5.54
N THR A 67 13.00 -7.33 6.55
CA THR A 67 12.22 -8.58 6.45
C THR A 67 10.82 -8.39 5.86
N TYR A 68 10.35 -7.14 5.84
CA TYR A 68 9.09 -6.77 5.20
C TYR A 68 9.35 -6.51 3.72
N ASN A 69 8.69 -7.23 2.80
CA ASN A 69 9.08 -7.24 1.38
C ASN A 69 8.08 -6.53 0.45
N THR A 70 6.96 -6.03 0.98
CA THR A 70 5.87 -5.46 0.18
C THR A 70 6.01 -3.94 0.05
N PHE A 71 7.16 -3.48 -0.43
CA PHE A 71 7.46 -2.05 -0.61
C PHE A 71 8.27 -1.78 -1.89
N GLU A 72 8.24 -0.54 -2.36
CA GLU A 72 9.12 -0.05 -3.42
C GLU A 72 10.06 1.05 -2.90
N VAL A 73 11.22 1.19 -3.53
CA VAL A 73 12.17 2.28 -3.24
C VAL A 73 12.33 3.14 -4.48
N ILE A 74 12.00 4.42 -4.34
CA ILE A 74 12.12 5.43 -5.38
C ILE A 74 13.22 6.41 -4.96
N VAL A 75 14.29 6.51 -5.74
CA VAL A 75 15.37 7.46 -5.47
C VAL A 75 15.29 8.58 -6.50
N VAL A 76 15.01 9.80 -6.03
CA VAL A 76 14.99 11.02 -6.82
C VAL A 76 16.30 11.76 -6.62
N ASP A 77 17.11 11.83 -7.68
CA ASP A 77 18.39 12.54 -7.71
C ASP A 77 18.19 13.93 -8.32
N ASP A 78 18.32 14.94 -7.47
CA ASP A 78 18.07 16.36 -7.77
C ASP A 78 19.32 17.05 -8.35
N GLY A 79 19.92 16.44 -9.36
CA GLY A 79 21.02 17.01 -10.11
C GLY A 79 22.42 16.74 -9.53
N SER A 80 22.65 15.58 -8.91
CA SER A 80 23.97 15.26 -8.35
C SER A 80 25.08 15.27 -9.41
N SER A 81 26.24 15.79 -9.03
CA SER A 81 27.49 15.77 -9.79
C SER A 81 28.49 14.73 -9.28
N ASP A 82 28.15 14.03 -8.20
CA ASP A 82 28.92 12.91 -7.67
C ASP A 82 28.62 11.58 -8.38
N ASN A 83 29.15 10.47 -7.85
CA ASN A 83 28.99 9.15 -8.46
C ASN A 83 27.61 8.49 -8.18
N THR A 84 26.61 9.25 -7.70
CA THR A 84 25.28 8.74 -7.32
C THR A 84 24.61 7.92 -8.42
N ARG A 85 24.57 8.45 -9.65
CA ARG A 85 23.95 7.76 -10.79
C ARG A 85 24.55 6.37 -11.05
N ASN A 86 25.88 6.27 -11.06
CA ASN A 86 26.57 5.03 -11.36
C ASN A 86 26.35 3.98 -10.26
N ILE A 87 26.37 4.41 -9.00
CA ILE A 87 26.07 3.52 -7.88
C ILE A 87 24.62 3.05 -7.92
N LEU A 88 23.66 3.93 -8.19
CA LEU A 88 22.25 3.56 -8.26
C LEU A 88 21.95 2.61 -9.43
N ALA A 89 22.65 2.76 -10.56
CA ALA A 89 22.55 1.83 -11.67
C ALA A 89 22.92 0.38 -11.27
N SER A 90 23.85 0.19 -10.33
CA SER A 90 24.24 -1.15 -9.85
C SER A 90 23.13 -1.90 -9.08
N TYR A 91 22.09 -1.19 -8.61
CA TYR A 91 20.97 -1.81 -7.90
C TYR A 91 19.91 -2.40 -8.85
N GLY A 92 19.99 -2.10 -10.16
CA GLY A 92 19.10 -2.63 -11.18
C GLY A 92 17.63 -2.31 -10.91
N THR A 93 16.76 -3.31 -11.03
CA THR A 93 15.30 -3.17 -10.86
C THR A 93 14.84 -3.08 -9.40
N ARG A 94 15.74 -3.23 -8.43
CA ARG A 94 15.40 -3.14 -6.99
C ARG A 94 15.08 -1.72 -6.54
N ILE A 95 15.55 -0.72 -7.30
CA ILE A 95 15.36 0.69 -7.01
C ILE A 95 14.85 1.37 -8.28
N ARG A 96 13.79 2.15 -8.14
CA ARG A 96 13.32 3.05 -9.19
C ARG A 96 14.10 4.35 -9.10
N TYR A 97 15.09 4.52 -9.96
CA TYR A 97 15.88 5.75 -10.04
C TYR A 97 15.22 6.79 -10.95
N ILE A 98 15.07 8.01 -10.46
CA ILE A 98 14.58 9.17 -11.20
C ILE A 98 15.62 10.27 -11.09
N TYR A 99 16.09 10.78 -12.22
CA TYR A 99 16.97 11.94 -12.26
C TYR A 99 16.18 13.18 -12.68
N GLN A 100 16.45 14.31 -12.04
CA GLN A 100 15.99 15.62 -12.45
C GLN A 100 17.12 16.65 -12.34
N GLU A 101 17.02 17.73 -13.10
CA GLU A 101 17.86 18.92 -12.86
C GLU A 101 17.50 19.54 -11.49
N ASN A 102 18.48 20.15 -10.83
CA ASN A 102 18.34 20.68 -9.48
C ASN A 102 17.17 21.69 -9.40
N LYS A 103 16.11 21.31 -8.69
CA LYS A 103 14.90 22.11 -8.45
C LYS A 103 14.58 22.23 -6.97
N GLY A 104 15.47 21.71 -6.12
CA GLY A 104 15.36 21.74 -4.68
C GLY A 104 14.54 20.58 -4.10
N PRO A 105 14.62 20.40 -2.77
CA PRO A 105 14.12 19.21 -2.09
C PRO A 105 12.59 19.04 -2.14
N ALA A 106 11.83 20.13 -2.29
CA ALA A 106 10.39 20.05 -2.45
C ALA A 106 10.00 19.48 -3.82
N ALA A 107 10.67 19.91 -4.89
CA ALA A 107 10.43 19.39 -6.22
C ALA A 107 10.84 17.91 -6.33
N ALA A 108 11.96 17.53 -5.71
CA ALA A 108 12.40 16.14 -5.65
C ALA A 108 11.35 15.24 -4.96
N ARG A 109 10.78 15.67 -3.83
CA ARG A 109 9.73 14.92 -3.13
C ARG A 109 8.44 14.80 -3.94
N ASN A 110 8.07 15.84 -4.69
CA ASN A 110 6.85 15.82 -5.51
C ASN A 110 6.99 14.94 -6.77
N THR A 111 8.22 14.55 -7.12
CA THR A 111 8.51 13.76 -8.33
C THR A 111 8.49 12.27 -8.07
N GLY A 112 8.84 11.85 -6.85
CA GLY A 112 8.80 10.46 -6.41
C GLY A 112 7.43 10.07 -5.91
#